data_AF-A0AA96TIG0-F1
#
_entry.id   AF-A0AA96TIG0-F1
#
_cell.length_a   1.000
_cell.length_b   1.000
_cell.length_c   1.000
_cell.angle_alpha   90.00
_cell.angle_beta   90.00
_cell.angle_gamma   90.00
#
_symmetry.space_group_name_H-M   'P 1'
#
loop_
_entity.id
_entity.type
_entity.pdbx_description
1 polymer ?
#
loop_
_entity_poly.entity_id
_entity_poly.type
_entity_poly.pdbx_seq_one_letter_code
_entity_poly.pdbx_strand_id
1 'polypeptide(L)'
;MTVTSPSAKQPQPSHRGRQADPAPRPSRRVFTPQYKLDMVTEYENAPNGEKGAILRREGLYSSHIIEWTRARDAGRLTGDPANPGLSMTPSRKSAEQIELEKLRRQNQKLTSDLTKTRMALDIMGKAHALLRELSESEQDDTPPKKS
;
A
#
# COMPACT_ATOMS: atom_id res chain seq x y z
N MET A 1 -33.23 -85.92 27.79
CA MET A 1 -33.73 -85.03 26.71
C MET A 1 -32.55 -84.65 25.84
N THR A 2 -32.45 -85.24 24.64
CA THR A 2 -31.45 -84.87 23.62
C THR A 2 -32.18 -84.17 22.50
N VAL A 3 -31.87 -82.89 22.28
CA VAL A 3 -32.51 -82.08 21.24
C VAL A 3 -31.56 -81.96 20.05
N THR A 4 -32.13 -82.31 18.90
CA THR A 4 -31.70 -82.21 17.51
C THR A 4 -31.12 -80.84 17.11
N SER A 5 -30.15 -80.87 16.18
CA SER A 5 -29.48 -79.74 15.49
C SER A 5 -30.43 -78.75 14.80
N PRO A 6 -29.93 -77.58 14.33
CA PRO A 6 -29.57 -77.51 12.90
C PRO A 6 -28.43 -76.55 12.50
N SER A 7 -27.73 -76.96 11.44
CA SER A 7 -27.36 -76.18 10.23
C SER A 7 -26.52 -74.90 10.37
N ALA A 8 -25.21 -75.04 10.14
CA ALA A 8 -24.29 -73.93 9.89
C ALA A 8 -24.34 -73.52 8.40
N LYS A 9 -24.68 -72.26 8.13
CA LYS A 9 -24.69 -71.63 6.80
C LYS A 9 -23.37 -70.86 6.58
N GLN A 10 -22.86 -70.97 5.35
CA GLN A 10 -21.56 -70.54 4.80
C GLN A 10 -21.04 -69.11 5.09
N PRO A 11 -19.73 -68.86 4.88
CA PRO A 11 -19.06 -67.58 5.13
C PRO A 11 -19.31 -66.57 3.99
N GLN A 12 -19.48 -65.30 4.35
CA GLN A 12 -19.47 -64.16 3.41
C GLN A 12 -18.15 -63.39 3.62
N PRO A 13 -17.30 -63.24 2.58
CA PRO A 13 -16.14 -62.37 2.68
C PRO A 13 -16.64 -60.92 2.71
N SER A 14 -16.50 -60.26 3.86
CA SER A 14 -16.72 -58.82 3.96
C SER A 14 -15.70 -58.13 3.05
N HIS A 15 -16.19 -57.52 1.97
CA HIS A 15 -15.41 -56.58 1.17
C HIS A 15 -14.96 -55.44 2.07
N ARG A 16 -13.75 -55.58 2.62
CA ARG A 16 -13.04 -54.55 3.35
C ARG A 16 -12.77 -53.44 2.35
N GLY A 17 -13.67 -52.46 2.31
CA GLY A 17 -13.56 -51.27 1.48
C GLY A 17 -12.16 -50.70 1.65
N ARG A 18 -11.39 -50.72 0.58
CA ARG A 18 -10.07 -50.12 0.48
C ARG A 18 -10.30 -48.62 0.60
N GLN A 19 -10.21 -48.09 1.81
CA GLN A 19 -10.26 -46.66 2.07
C GLN A 19 -9.09 -46.05 1.30
N ALA A 20 -9.40 -45.40 0.17
CA ALA A 20 -8.43 -44.62 -0.56
C ALA A 20 -8.01 -43.45 0.35
N ASP A 21 -6.72 -43.35 0.60
CA ASP A 21 -6.13 -42.24 1.34
C ASP A 21 -6.43 -40.93 0.59
N PRO A 22 -7.20 -39.98 1.18
CA PRO A 22 -7.53 -38.75 0.48
C PRO A 22 -6.26 -37.93 0.24
N ALA A 23 -6.02 -37.55 -1.02
CA ALA A 23 -4.86 -36.75 -1.42
C ALA A 23 -4.68 -35.51 -0.52
N PRO A 24 -3.43 -35.12 -0.20
CA PRO A 24 -3.15 -34.04 0.72
C PRO A 24 -3.78 -32.73 0.23
N ARG A 25 -4.56 -32.10 1.11
CA ARG A 25 -5.26 -30.84 0.80
C ARG A 25 -4.25 -29.69 0.69
N PRO A 26 -4.44 -28.74 -0.25
CA PRO A 26 -3.57 -27.57 -0.35
C PRO A 26 -3.65 -26.74 0.94
N SER A 27 -2.51 -26.59 1.62
CA SER A 27 -2.39 -25.74 2.81
C SER A 27 -2.14 -24.30 2.41
N ARG A 28 -2.94 -23.36 2.93
CA ARG A 28 -2.72 -21.92 2.71
C ARG A 28 -1.58 -21.42 3.61
N ARG A 29 -0.69 -20.61 3.05
CA ARG A 29 0.39 -19.95 3.81
C ARG A 29 -0.22 -19.07 4.90
N VAL A 30 0.29 -19.21 6.12
CA VAL A 30 -0.08 -18.39 7.28
C VAL A 30 1.11 -17.48 7.64
N PHE A 31 0.85 -16.19 7.78
CA PHE A 31 1.86 -15.19 8.15
C PHE A 31 1.80 -14.90 9.64
N THR A 32 2.91 -15.12 10.35
CA THR A 32 3.02 -14.78 11.77
C THR A 32 3.03 -13.26 11.96
N PRO A 33 2.56 -12.73 13.11
CA PRO A 33 2.61 -11.30 13.37
C PRO A 33 4.02 -10.70 13.26
N GLN A 34 5.02 -11.43 13.76
CA GLN A 34 6.44 -11.04 13.64
C GLN A 34 6.87 -10.93 12.17
N TYR A 35 6.57 -11.94 11.35
CA TYR A 35 6.88 -11.90 9.92
C TYR A 35 6.23 -10.69 9.23
N LYS A 36 4.97 -10.38 9.57
CA LYS A 36 4.29 -9.22 9.01
C LYS A 36 4.99 -7.91 9.38
N LEU A 37 5.45 -7.77 10.62
CA LEU A 37 6.19 -6.59 11.08
C LEU A 37 7.54 -6.46 10.39
N ASP A 38 8.32 -7.54 10.33
CA ASP A 38 9.63 -7.56 9.68
C ASP A 38 9.52 -7.13 8.21
N MET A 39 8.52 -7.65 7.49
CA MET A 39 8.28 -7.30 6.09
C MET A 39 7.83 -5.86 5.89
N VAL A 40 7.02 -5.30 6.79
CA VAL A 40 6.64 -3.88 6.74
C VAL A 40 7.88 -3.01 6.96
N THR A 41 8.70 -3.33 7.96
CA THR A 41 9.94 -2.59 8.25
C THR A 41 10.94 -2.66 7.11
N GLU A 42 11.17 -3.86 6.53
CA GLU A 42 12.05 -4.02 5.37
C GLU A 42 11.54 -3.21 4.17
N TYR A 43 10.23 -3.24 3.90
CA TYR A 43 9.62 -2.51 2.80
C TYR A 43 9.68 -0.98 2.98
N GLU A 44 9.50 -0.47 4.20
CA GLU A 44 9.57 0.96 4.51
C GLU A 44 11.00 1.51 4.37
N ASN A 45 12.00 0.73 4.81
CA ASN A 45 13.42 1.10 4.74
C ASN A 45 14.03 0.95 3.34
N ALA A 46 13.36 0.24 2.42
CA ALA A 46 13.89 0.00 1.09
C ALA A 46 13.93 1.27 0.21
N PRO A 47 15.02 1.49 -0.55
CA PRO A 47 15.11 2.54 -1.56
C PRO A 47 14.02 2.47 -2.64
N ASN A 48 13.80 3.60 -3.31
CA ASN A 48 12.89 3.67 -4.46
C ASN A 48 13.42 2.76 -5.59
N GLY A 49 12.62 1.76 -6.00
CA GLY A 49 12.99 0.77 -7.02
C GLY A 49 13.23 -0.64 -6.45
N GLU A 50 13.65 -0.77 -5.19
CA GLU A 50 13.93 -2.07 -4.56
C GLU A 50 12.71 -2.70 -3.89
N LYS A 51 11.70 -1.89 -3.57
CA LYS A 51 10.42 -2.33 -3.00
C LYS A 51 9.74 -3.45 -3.79
N GLY A 52 9.78 -3.35 -5.13
CA GLY A 52 9.21 -4.38 -6.00
C GLY A 52 10.02 -5.69 -6.01
N ALA A 53 11.32 -5.65 -5.68
CA ALA A 53 12.15 -6.84 -5.56
C ALA A 53 11.81 -7.61 -4.27
N ILE A 54 11.62 -6.90 -3.15
CA ILE A 54 11.21 -7.49 -1.87
C ILE A 54 9.85 -8.19 -2.02
N LEU A 55 8.87 -7.53 -2.63
CA LEU A 55 7.55 -8.12 -2.87
C LEU A 55 7.60 -9.40 -3.71
N ARG A 56 8.43 -9.43 -4.76
CA ARG A 56 8.58 -10.63 -5.61
C ARG A 56 9.31 -11.76 -4.90
N ARG A 57 10.37 -11.45 -4.13
CA ARG A 57 11.14 -12.44 -3.34
C ARG A 57 10.24 -13.16 -2.34
N GLU A 58 9.35 -12.42 -1.69
CA GLU A 58 8.48 -12.93 -0.64
C GLU A 58 7.14 -13.46 -1.16
N GLY A 59 6.83 -13.27 -2.45
CA GLY A 59 5.53 -13.59 -3.03
C GLY A 59 4.39 -12.75 -2.45
N LEU A 60 4.68 -11.51 -2.07
CA LEU A 60 3.74 -10.57 -1.45
C LEU A 60 3.19 -9.59 -2.48
N TYR A 61 1.94 -9.20 -2.27
CA TYR A 61 1.33 -8.10 -3.00
C TYR A 61 1.43 -6.82 -2.19
N SER A 62 1.45 -5.67 -2.85
CA SER A 62 1.46 -4.35 -2.19
C SER A 62 0.29 -4.17 -1.21
N SER A 63 -0.86 -4.80 -1.48
CA SER A 63 -2.01 -4.83 -0.58
C SER A 63 -1.69 -5.44 0.79
N HIS A 64 -0.86 -6.48 0.85
CA HIS A 64 -0.44 -7.10 2.11
C HIS A 64 0.32 -6.11 2.97
N ILE A 65 1.31 -5.41 2.38
CA ILE A 65 2.10 -4.42 3.11
C ILE A 65 1.22 -3.29 3.63
N ILE A 66 0.29 -2.78 2.81
CA ILE A 66 -0.63 -1.72 3.23
C ILE A 66 -1.53 -2.20 4.38
N GLU A 67 -2.08 -3.40 4.29
CA GLU A 67 -2.93 -3.98 5.34
C GLU A 67 -2.15 -4.20 6.65
N TRP A 68 -0.93 -4.74 6.55
CA TRP A 68 -0.08 -5.02 7.71
C TRP A 68 0.44 -3.75 8.36
N THR A 69 0.74 -2.71 7.59
CA THR A 69 1.07 -1.37 8.11
C THR A 69 -0.10 -0.84 8.93
N ARG A 70 -1.32 -0.87 8.37
CA ARG A 70 -2.53 -0.47 9.12
C ARG A 70 -2.79 -1.32 10.36
N ALA A 71 -2.47 -2.62 10.30
CA ALA A 71 -2.61 -3.51 11.44
C ALA A 71 -1.56 -3.23 12.52
N ARG A 72 -0.32 -2.90 12.15
CA ARG A 72 0.74 -2.43 13.07
C ARG A 72 0.31 -1.13 13.75
N ASP A 73 -0.09 -0.14 12.97
CA ASP A 73 -0.43 1.20 13.47
C ASP A 73 -1.67 1.16 14.38
N ALA A 74 -2.57 0.20 14.16
CA ALA A 74 -3.71 -0.07 15.03
C ALA A 74 -3.38 -0.97 16.24
N GLY A 75 -2.10 -1.31 16.46
CA GLY A 75 -1.65 -2.17 17.57
C GLY A 75 -2.09 -3.63 17.45
N ARG A 76 -2.61 -4.05 16.29
CA ARG A 76 -3.17 -5.39 16.08
C ARG A 76 -2.13 -6.48 15.91
N LEU A 77 -0.93 -6.12 15.45
CA LEU A 77 0.18 -7.06 15.26
C LEU A 77 1.04 -7.24 16.51
N THR A 78 0.90 -6.36 17.49
CA THR A 78 1.63 -6.36 18.77
C THR A 78 0.75 -6.75 19.96
N GLY A 79 -0.53 -7.05 19.71
CA GLY A 79 -1.49 -7.44 20.76
C GLY A 79 -1.13 -8.78 21.41
N ASP A 80 -1.27 -8.83 22.73
CA ASP A 80 -1.10 -10.03 23.53
C ASP A 80 -2.09 -11.12 23.08
N PRO A 81 -1.63 -12.36 22.73
CA PRO A 81 -2.52 -13.45 22.34
C PRO A 81 -3.57 -13.81 23.40
N ALA A 82 -3.37 -13.38 24.66
CA ALA A 82 -4.31 -13.59 25.75
C ALA A 82 -5.62 -12.77 25.66
N ASN A 83 -5.69 -11.70 24.85
CA ASN A 83 -6.89 -10.85 24.78
C ASN A 83 -7.22 -10.37 23.34
N PRO A 84 -7.86 -11.23 22.51
CA PRO A 84 -8.20 -10.91 21.11
C PRO A 84 -9.19 -9.74 20.93
N GLY A 85 -9.97 -9.40 21.96
CA GLY A 85 -11.08 -8.44 21.87
C GLY A 85 -10.67 -6.97 21.75
N LEU A 86 -9.50 -6.58 22.25
CA LEU A 86 -9.02 -5.18 22.19
C LEU A 86 -8.49 -4.79 20.81
N SER A 87 -7.99 -5.77 20.05
CA SER A 87 -7.38 -5.60 18.72
C SER A 87 -8.42 -5.22 17.64
N MET A 88 -9.70 -5.51 17.84
CA MET A 88 -10.75 -5.37 16.81
C MET A 88 -11.40 -3.97 16.75
N THR A 89 -11.03 -3.03 17.62
CA THR A 89 -11.62 -1.68 17.55
C THR A 89 -10.98 -0.89 16.39
N PRO A 90 -11.77 -0.25 15.50
CA PRO A 90 -11.21 0.61 14.47
C PRO A 90 -10.60 1.82 15.18
N SER A 91 -9.27 1.85 15.30
CA SER A 91 -8.58 2.97 15.91
C SER A 91 -8.92 4.23 15.13
N ARG A 92 -9.29 5.29 15.85
CA ARG A 92 -9.42 6.64 15.29
C ARG A 92 -8.15 6.93 14.48
N LYS A 93 -8.28 7.67 13.37
CA LYS A 93 -7.14 8.07 12.51
C LYS A 93 -5.90 8.34 13.37
N SER A 94 -4.83 7.57 13.14
CA SER A 94 -3.58 7.73 13.88
C SER A 94 -3.12 9.20 13.84
N ALA A 95 -2.46 9.69 14.88
CA ALA A 95 -1.94 11.06 14.92
C ALA A 95 -1.09 11.36 13.66
N GLU A 96 -0.30 10.38 13.22
CA GLU A 96 0.49 10.45 11.99
C GLU A 96 -0.37 10.65 10.73
N GLN A 97 -1.56 10.03 10.66
CA GLN A 97 -2.47 10.19 9.52
C GLN A 97 -3.07 11.60 9.49
N ILE A 98 -3.39 12.16 10.66
CA ILE A 98 -3.87 13.54 10.78
C ILE A 98 -2.78 14.52 10.36
N GLU A 99 -1.55 14.30 10.80
CA GLU A 99 -0.40 15.11 10.40
C GLU A 99 -0.13 14.99 8.90
N LEU A 100 -0.13 13.78 8.34
CA LEU A 100 0.02 13.57 6.89
C LEU A 100 -1.08 14.28 6.09
N GLU A 101 -2.33 14.23 6.52
CA GLU A 101 -3.42 14.97 5.89
C GLU A 101 -3.18 16.48 5.95
N LYS A 102 -2.73 17.00 7.10
CA LYS A 102 -2.38 18.41 7.29
C LYS A 102 -1.22 18.83 6.39
N LEU A 103 -0.14 18.06 6.37
CA LEU A 103 1.04 18.26 5.52
C LEU A 103 0.65 18.26 4.03
N ARG A 104 -0.19 17.32 3.58
CA ARG A 104 -0.69 17.29 2.20
C ARG A 104 -1.48 18.55 1.83
N ARG A 105 -2.38 19.00 2.71
CA ARG A 105 -3.14 20.25 2.49
C ARG A 105 -2.22 21.46 2.40
N GLN A 106 -1.22 21.55 3.28
CA GLN A 106 -0.23 22.63 3.25
C GLN A 106 0.58 22.60 1.96
N ASN A 107 1.03 21.42 1.53
CA ASN A 107 1.81 21.26 0.31
C ASN A 107 1.00 21.66 -0.94
N GLN A 108 -0.27 21.25 -1.01
CA GLN A 108 -1.18 21.65 -2.08
C GLN A 108 -1.37 23.18 -2.13
N LYS A 109 -1.56 23.81 -0.96
CA LYS A 109 -1.69 25.27 -0.86
C LYS A 109 -0.42 25.98 -1.34
N LEU A 110 0.74 25.57 -0.84
CA LEU A 110 2.03 26.14 -1.23
C LEU A 110 2.30 25.99 -2.73
N THR A 111 1.94 24.84 -3.30
CA THR A 111 2.06 24.60 -4.75
C THR A 111 1.16 25.53 -5.56
N SER A 112 -0.07 25.77 -5.10
CA SER A 112 -0.97 26.74 -5.72
C SER A 112 -0.40 28.16 -5.67
N ASP A 113 0.13 28.58 -4.53
CA ASP A 113 0.69 29.91 -4.35
C ASP A 113 1.99 30.10 -5.17
N LEU A 114 2.82 29.07 -5.28
CA LEU A 114 3.97 29.07 -6.20
C LEU A 114 3.53 29.20 -7.67
N THR A 115 2.43 28.56 -8.05
CA THR A 115 1.92 28.67 -9.42
C THR A 115 1.46 30.11 -9.71
N LYS A 116 0.75 30.74 -8.78
CA LYS A 116 0.30 32.13 -8.92
C LYS A 116 1.47 33.11 -9.00
N THR A 117 2.47 32.96 -8.13
CA THR A 117 3.65 33.83 -8.12
C THR A 117 4.46 33.70 -9.41
N ARG A 118 4.65 32.48 -9.93
CA ARG A 118 5.28 32.26 -11.25
C ARG A 118 4.49 32.93 -12.37
N MET A 119 3.17 32.80 -12.39
CA MET A 119 2.32 33.47 -13.38
C MET A 119 2.45 35.00 -13.31
N ALA A 120 2.53 35.57 -12.10
CA ALA A 120 2.77 37.01 -11.94
C ALA A 120 4.15 37.43 -12.48
N LEU A 121 5.20 36.64 -12.22
CA LEU A 121 6.53 36.87 -12.78
C LEU A 121 6.51 36.81 -14.31
N ASP A 122 5.80 35.85 -14.91
CA ASP A 122 5.67 35.75 -16.37
C ASP A 122 4.97 36.98 -16.97
N ILE A 123 3.90 37.46 -16.32
CA ILE A 123 3.20 38.68 -16.76
C ILE A 123 4.12 39.90 -16.66
N MET A 124 4.83 40.06 -15.54
CA MET A 124 5.78 41.17 -15.36
C MET A 124 6.93 41.10 -16.37
N GLY A 125 7.45 39.90 -16.64
CA GLY A 125 8.48 39.68 -17.65
C GLY A 125 8.02 40.08 -19.06
N LYS A 126 6.80 39.70 -19.44
CA LYS A 126 6.19 40.09 -20.72
C LYS A 126 5.92 41.60 -20.79
N ALA A 127 5.42 42.21 -19.73
CA ALA A 127 5.20 43.66 -19.67
C ALA A 127 6.52 44.43 -19.83
N HIS A 128 7.58 43.99 -19.14
CA HIS A 128 8.90 44.58 -19.29
C HIS A 128 9.44 44.41 -20.72
N ALA A 129 9.24 43.25 -21.35
CA ALA A 129 9.66 43.03 -22.74
C ALA A 129 8.96 44.01 -23.70
N LEU A 130 7.64 44.20 -23.56
CA LEU A 130 6.87 45.17 -24.36
C LEU A 130 7.35 46.61 -24.13
N LEU A 131 7.60 47.00 -22.87
CA LEU A 131 8.12 48.34 -22.58
C LEU A 131 9.49 48.59 -23.21
N ARG A 132 10.36 47.56 -23.27
CA ARG A 132 11.65 47.65 -23.95
C ARG A 132 11.48 47.86 -25.45
N GLU A 133 10.61 47.08 -26.10
CA GLU A 133 10.32 47.19 -27.53
C GLU A 133 9.78 48.59 -27.90
N LEU A 134 8.83 49.11 -27.11
CA LEU A 134 8.31 50.46 -27.31
C LEU A 134 9.39 51.53 -27.13
N SER A 135 10.24 51.41 -26.10
CA SER A 135 11.35 52.35 -25.88
C SER A 135 12.41 52.30 -26.99
N GLU A 136 12.73 51.13 -27.53
CA GLU A 136 13.66 50.98 -28.66
C GLU A 136 13.06 51.59 -29.94
N SER A 137 11.76 51.40 -30.18
CA SER A 137 11.08 51.97 -31.34
C SER A 137 11.02 53.50 -31.37
N GLU A 138 11.00 54.18 -30.22
CA GLU A 138 11.09 55.65 -30.16
C GLU A 138 12.51 56.19 -30.38
N GLN A 139 13.55 55.40 -30.08
CA GLN A 139 14.93 55.84 -30.21
C GLN A 139 15.37 55.91 -31.69
N ASP A 140 14.81 55.06 -32.55
CA ASP A 140 15.12 55.01 -33.99
C ASP A 140 14.52 56.17 -34.80
N ASP A 141 13.63 56.97 -34.22
CA ASP A 141 12.97 58.11 -34.90
C ASP A 141 13.72 59.45 -34.69
N THR A 142 14.98 59.43 -34.24
CA THR A 142 15.78 60.67 -34.12
C THR A 142 16.24 61.15 -35.50
N PRO A 143 15.83 62.35 -35.98
CA PRO A 143 16.21 62.83 -37.30
C PRO A 143 17.72 63.12 -37.34
N PRO A 144 18.40 62.87 -38.48
CA PRO A 144 19.83 63.11 -38.59
C PRO A 144 20.14 64.58 -38.35
N LYS A 145 21.07 64.85 -37.40
CA LYS A 145 21.62 66.18 -37.17
C LYS A 145 22.26 66.69 -38.47
N LYS A 146 21.62 67.67 -39.10
CA LYS A 146 22.17 68.38 -40.26
C LYS A 146 23.46 69.09 -39.82
N SER A 147 24.56 68.74 -40.48
CA SER A 147 25.83 69.48 -40.47
C SER A 147 25.79 70.61 -41.49
#